data_AF-A0A7C5KV67-F1
#
_entry.id   AF-A0A7C5KV67-F1
#
_cell.length_a   1.000
_cell.length_b   1.000
_cell.length_c   1.000
_cell.angle_alpha   90.00
_cell.angle_beta   90.00
_cell.angle_gamma   90.00
#
_symmetry.space_group_name_H-M   'P 1'
#
loop_
_entity.id
_entity.type
_entity.pdbx_description
1 polymer ?
#
loop_
_entity_poly.entity_id
_entity_poly.type
_entity_poly.pdbx_seq_one_letter_code
_entity_poly.pdbx_strand_id
1 'polypeptide(L)'
;MPMLHTINKSPFERRTLDTALRHAVKGAGILLIEDGVYAAFEGTVVADKVKAALADHKVYVLGPDVEARGMAEHKVIDGVETVDYEGFVDLVIEYDKVQSWL
;
A
#
# COMPACT_ATOMS: atom_id res chain seq x y z
N MET A 1 -16.24 -9.43 -3.94
CA MET A 1 -16.35 -8.71 -2.66
C MET A 1 -14.93 -8.40 -2.21
N PRO A 2 -14.40 -7.24 -2.63
CA PRO A 2 -12.97 -6.96 -2.53
C PRO A 2 -12.57 -6.62 -1.09
N MET A 3 -11.38 -7.09 -0.69
CA MET A 3 -10.80 -6.88 0.64
C MET A 3 -9.76 -5.76 0.57
N LEU A 4 -9.68 -4.94 1.61
CA LEU A 4 -8.60 -3.98 1.81
C LEU A 4 -7.50 -4.63 2.65
N HIS A 5 -6.31 -4.78 2.09
CA HIS A 5 -5.13 -5.29 2.79
C HIS A 5 -4.32 -4.09 3.32
N THR A 6 -4.14 -3.99 4.63
CA THR A 6 -3.28 -2.96 5.23
C THR A 6 -1.93 -3.56 5.59
N ILE A 7 -0.85 -2.88 5.19
CA ILE A 7 0.53 -3.34 5.40
C ILE A 7 1.28 -2.23 6.13
N ASN A 8 1.72 -2.53 7.36
CA ASN A 8 2.31 -1.52 8.25
C ASN A 8 3.83 -1.67 8.47
N LYS A 9 4.45 -2.69 7.87
CA LYS A 9 5.89 -2.97 8.03
C LYS A 9 6.68 -2.66 6.77
N SER A 10 7.91 -2.17 6.99
CA SER A 10 8.87 -1.93 5.92
C SER A 10 9.08 -3.20 5.07
N PRO A 11 9.01 -3.09 3.74
CA PRO A 11 9.32 -4.22 2.84
C PRO A 11 10.80 -4.62 2.88
N PHE A 12 11.65 -3.82 3.53
CA PHE A 12 13.08 -4.07 3.71
C PHE A 12 13.38 -4.76 5.05
N GLU A 13 12.42 -4.82 5.97
CA GLU A 13 12.59 -5.45 7.29
C GLU A 13 11.75 -6.74 7.43
N ARG A 14 10.56 -6.77 6.83
CA ARG A 14 9.59 -7.86 6.96
C ARG A 14 9.07 -8.32 5.60
N ARG A 15 8.64 -9.57 5.55
CA ARG A 15 8.04 -10.19 4.33
C ARG A 15 6.52 -9.96 4.24
N THR A 16 6.02 -8.99 5.00
CA THR A 16 4.58 -8.71 5.16
C THR A 16 3.97 -8.28 3.82
N LEU A 17 4.63 -7.39 3.07
CA LEU A 17 4.23 -7.01 1.71
C LEU A 17 4.13 -8.22 0.78
N ASP A 18 5.16 -9.07 0.74
CA ASP A 18 5.17 -10.25 -0.14
C ASP A 18 4.02 -11.20 0.17
N THR A 19 3.73 -11.36 1.45
CA THR A 19 2.70 -12.29 1.91
C THR A 19 1.32 -11.73 1.62
N ALA A 20 1.09 -10.44 1.88
CA ALA A 20 -0.14 -9.75 1.53
C ALA A 20 -0.44 -9.85 0.03
N LEU A 21 0.52 -9.54 -0.84
CA LEU A 21 0.33 -9.59 -2.30
C LEU A 21 0.05 -11.01 -2.81
N ARG A 22 0.63 -12.05 -2.21
CA ARG A 22 0.32 -13.46 -2.58
C ARG A 22 -1.10 -13.88 -2.23
N HIS A 23 -1.71 -13.28 -1.21
CA HIS A 23 -3.06 -13.62 -0.74
C HIS A 23 -4.13 -12.65 -1.28
N ALA A 24 -3.73 -11.49 -1.78
CA ALA A 24 -4.62 -10.54 -2.41
C ALA A 24 -5.22 -11.16 -3.68
N VAL A 25 -6.55 -11.23 -3.73
CA VAL A 25 -7.28 -11.66 -4.93
C VAL A 25 -7.48 -10.46 -5.86
N LYS A 26 -7.63 -10.71 -7.16
CA LYS A 26 -7.88 -9.65 -8.15
C LYS A 26 -9.03 -8.73 -7.73
N GLY A 27 -8.80 -7.42 -7.82
CA GLY A 27 -9.72 -6.38 -7.40
C GLY A 27 -9.63 -6.00 -5.92
N ALA A 28 -8.78 -6.65 -5.12
CA ALA A 28 -8.49 -6.20 -3.75
C ALA A 28 -7.74 -4.85 -3.74
N GLY A 29 -7.91 -4.12 -2.64
CA GLY A 29 -7.19 -2.88 -2.36
C GLY A 29 -5.98 -3.17 -1.47
N ILE A 30 -4.87 -2.47 -1.70
CA ILE A 30 -3.65 -2.56 -0.89
C ILE A 30 -3.35 -1.17 -0.34
N LEU A 31 -3.38 -0.99 0.97
CA LEU A 31 -3.02 0.26 1.62
C LEU A 31 -1.71 0.11 2.39
N LEU A 32 -0.72 0.91 2.01
CA LEU A 32 0.57 1.03 2.67
C LEU A 32 0.48 2.12 3.75
N ILE A 33 0.67 1.74 5.01
CA ILE A 33 0.65 2.63 6.18
C ILE A 33 1.91 2.41 7.01
N GLU A 34 2.17 3.26 8.00
CA GLU A 34 3.33 3.23 8.87
C GLU A 34 4.62 2.98 8.05
N ASP A 35 5.45 2.02 8.42
CA ASP A 35 6.68 1.72 7.68
C ASP A 35 6.42 1.01 6.34
N GLY A 36 5.20 0.55 6.09
CA GLY A 36 4.79 0.01 4.80
C GLY A 36 4.92 1.02 3.66
N VAL A 37 4.85 2.33 3.94
CA VAL A 37 4.93 3.37 2.90
C VAL A 37 6.25 3.35 2.13
N TYR A 38 7.32 2.79 2.69
CA TYR A 38 8.59 2.62 1.97
C TYR A 38 8.48 1.76 0.72
N ALA A 39 7.43 0.91 0.60
CA ALA A 39 7.15 0.14 -0.61
C ALA A 39 6.62 1.00 -1.77
N ALA A 40 6.07 2.18 -1.49
CA ALA A 40 5.39 3.01 -2.48
C ALA A 40 6.34 3.78 -3.41
N PHE A 41 7.66 3.70 -3.21
CA PHE A 41 8.63 4.59 -3.84
C PHE A 41 9.40 3.97 -5.00
N GLU A 42 9.58 4.78 -6.04
CA GLU A 42 10.46 4.51 -7.17
C GLU A 42 11.92 4.33 -6.74
N GLY A 43 12.69 3.63 -7.57
CA GLY A 43 14.12 3.43 -7.35
C GLY A 43 14.49 2.51 -6.17
N THR A 44 13.50 1.86 -5.56
CA THR A 44 13.72 0.82 -4.55
C THR A 44 13.73 -0.58 -5.18
N VAL A 45 14.36 -1.54 -4.50
CA VAL A 45 14.41 -2.95 -4.96
C VAL A 45 13.03 -3.64 -5.00
N VAL A 46 12.00 -3.01 -4.42
CA VAL A 46 10.62 -3.54 -4.39
C VAL A 46 9.69 -2.80 -5.36
N ALA A 47 10.15 -1.77 -6.05
CA ALA A 47 9.32 -0.95 -6.92
C ALA A 47 8.63 -1.77 -8.03
N ASP A 48 9.38 -2.64 -8.72
CA ASP A 48 8.83 -3.49 -9.79
C ASP A 48 7.74 -4.45 -9.28
N LYS A 49 7.83 -4.88 -8.02
CA LYS A 49 6.82 -5.73 -7.40
C LYS A 49 5.52 -4.97 -7.15
N VAL A 50 5.61 -3.73 -6.69
CA VAL A 50 4.44 -2.87 -6.49
C VAL A 50 3.83 -2.47 -7.83
N LYS A 51 4.65 -2.16 -8.83
CA LYS A 51 4.20 -1.93 -10.22
C LYS A 51 3.45 -3.12 -10.80
N ALA A 52 3.94 -4.33 -10.58
CA ALA A 52 3.25 -5.55 -11.02
C ALA A 52 1.89 -5.71 -10.31
N ALA A 53 1.80 -5.36 -9.03
CA ALA A 53 0.55 -5.44 -8.28
C ALA A 53 -0.54 -4.48 -8.81
N LEU A 54 -0.16 -3.34 -9.39
CA LEU A 54 -1.09 -2.38 -10.00
C LEU A 54 -1.93 -2.97 -11.16
N ALA A 55 -1.48 -4.08 -11.77
CA ALA A 55 -2.23 -4.73 -12.85
C ALA A 55 -3.56 -5.37 -12.38
N ASP A 56 -3.60 -5.81 -11.12
CA ASP A 56 -4.74 -6.55 -10.57
C ASP A 56 -5.35 -5.89 -9.32
N HIS A 57 -4.69 -4.90 -8.74
CA HIS A 57 -5.07 -4.26 -7.48
C HIS A 57 -5.03 -2.73 -7.56
N LYS A 58 -5.87 -2.08 -6.76
CA LYS A 58 -5.68 -0.68 -6.41
C LYS A 58 -4.68 -0.59 -5.27
N VAL A 59 -3.64 0.21 -5.43
CA VAL A 59 -2.60 0.39 -4.42
C VAL A 59 -2.63 1.83 -3.95
N TYR A 60 -2.65 1.99 -2.64
CA TYR A 60 -2.75 3.26 -1.94
C TYR A 60 -1.58 3.42 -0.97
N VAL A 61 -1.20 4.65 -0.68
CA VAL A 61 -0.20 4.99 0.33
C VAL A 61 -0.73 6.11 1.23
N LEU A 62 -0.52 6.00 2.54
CA LEU A 62 -0.96 7.02 3.49
C LEU A 62 0.00 8.23 3.47
N GLY A 63 -0.46 9.34 2.92
CA GLY A 63 0.28 10.61 2.79
C GLY A 63 0.86 11.12 4.11
N PRO A 64 0.10 11.16 5.22
CA PRO A 64 0.64 11.52 6.53
C PRO A 64 1.87 10.70 6.97
N ASP A 65 1.92 9.40 6.64
CA ASP A 65 3.07 8.55 6.96
C ASP A 65 4.26 8.77 6.02
N VAL A 66 4.00 9.14 4.77
CA VAL A 66 5.01 9.57 3.79
C VAL A 66 5.67 10.88 4.27
N GLU A 67 4.86 11.86 4.66
CA GLU A 67 5.32 13.15 5.18
C GLU A 67 6.13 12.97 6.47
N ALA A 68 5.63 12.18 7.42
CA ALA A 68 6.30 11.91 8.69
C ALA A 68 7.69 11.27 8.52
N ARG A 69 7.94 10.57 7.41
CA ARG A 69 9.23 9.94 7.06
C ARG A 69 10.13 10.85 6.22
N GLY A 70 9.71 12.08 5.92
CA GLY A 70 10.48 13.03 5.10
C GLY A 70 10.62 12.58 3.64
N MET A 71 9.71 11.73 3.18
CA MET A 71 9.73 11.19 1.82
C MET A 71 8.95 12.11 0.89
N ALA A 72 9.46 12.30 -0.32
CA ALA A 72 8.84 13.23 -1.27
C ALA A 72 7.77 12.53 -2.10
N GLU A 73 6.53 13.02 -2.06
CA GLU A 73 5.38 12.43 -2.76
C GLU A 73 5.61 12.26 -4.27
N HIS A 74 6.35 13.17 -4.92
CA HIS A 74 6.68 13.06 -6.35
C HIS A 74 7.55 11.84 -6.72
N LYS A 75 8.04 11.08 -5.73
CA LYS A 75 8.77 9.82 -5.93
C LYS A 75 7.92 8.57 -5.70
N VAL A 76 6.64 8.75 -5.36
CA VAL A 76 5.69 7.64 -5.29
C VAL A 76 5.54 7.06 -6.70
N ILE A 77 5.44 5.73 -6.78
CA ILE A 77 5.28 4.98 -8.02
C ILE A 77 4.02 5.44 -8.74
N ASP A 78 4.14 5.74 -10.04
CA ASP A 78 3.00 6.11 -10.88
C ASP A 78 1.90 5.03 -10.81
N GLY A 79 0.69 5.45 -10.45
CA GLY A 79 -0.47 4.58 -10.26
C GLY A 79 -0.73 4.15 -8.82
N VAL A 80 0.21 4.37 -7.89
CA VAL A 80 -0.09 4.32 -6.45
C VAL A 80 -0.78 5.62 -6.04
N GLU A 81 -1.94 5.50 -5.39
CA GLU A 81 -2.77 6.64 -5.00
C GLU A 81 -2.45 7.08 -3.57
N THR A 82 -2.06 8.34 -3.40
CA THR A 82 -1.84 8.91 -2.07
C THR A 82 -3.18 9.29 -1.45
N VAL A 83 -3.45 8.80 -0.24
CA VAL A 83 -4.65 9.11 0.54
C VAL A 83 -4.29 9.69 1.90
N ASP A 84 -5.19 10.43 2.53
CA ASP A 84 -5.08 10.85 3.92
C ASP A 84 -5.89 9.93 4.85
N TYR A 85 -6.11 10.34 6.10
CA TYR A 85 -6.90 9.56 7.04
C TYR A 85 -8.40 9.51 6.70
N GLU A 86 -8.95 10.56 6.10
CA GLU A 86 -10.35 10.52 5.63
C GLU A 86 -10.46 9.54 4.46
N GLY A 87 -9.52 9.58 3.52
CA GLY A 87 -9.41 8.62 2.44
C GLY A 87 -9.21 7.18 2.94
N PHE A 88 -8.44 6.96 4.00
CA PHE A 88 -8.35 5.63 4.62
C PHE A 88 -9.72 5.20 5.19
N VAL A 89 -10.45 6.08 5.89
CA VAL A 89 -11.81 5.75 6.37
C VAL A 89 -12.73 5.39 5.20
N ASP A 90 -12.67 6.14 4.10
CA ASP A 90 -13.47 5.86 2.89
C ASP A 90 -13.12 4.49 2.29
N LEU A 91 -11.83 4.13 2.21
CA LEU A 91 -11.40 2.80 1.76
C LEU A 91 -11.94 1.69 2.69
N VAL A 92 -12.00 1.91 4.00
CA VAL A 92 -12.57 0.92 4.92
C VAL A 92 -14.07 0.72 4.69
N ILE A 93 -14.78 1.75 4.22
CA ILE A 93 -16.20 1.68 3.87
C ILE A 93 -16.42 1.05 2.48
N GLU A 94 -15.55 1.35 1.52
CA GLU A 94 -15.65 0.86 0.13
C GLU A 94 -15.45 -0.67 0.03
N TYR A 95 -14.50 -1.21 0.80
CA TYR A 95 -14.14 -2.63 0.75
C TYR A 95 -14.91 -3.42 1.83
N ASP A 96 -15.31 -4.66 1.52
CA ASP A 96 -16.19 -5.45 2.40
C ASP A 96 -15.51 -5.89 3.71
N LYS A 97 -14.18 -5.97 3.71
CA LYS A 97 -13.36 -6.44 4.83
C LYS A 97 -12.01 -5.77 4.82
N VAL A 98 -11.45 -5.59 6.01
CA VAL A 98 -10.06 -5.16 6.21
C VAL A 98 -9.24 -6.33 6.74
N GLN A 99 -8.12 -6.62 6.10
CA GLN A 99 -7.14 -7.60 6.55
C GLN A 99 -5.82 -6.90 6.85
N SER A 100 -5.49 -6.82 8.13
CA SER A 100 -4.21 -6.30 8.58
C SER A 100 -3.11 -7.36 8.47
N TRP A 101 -1.95 -6.93 7.96
CA TRP A 101 -0.72 -7.72 7.91
C TRP A 101 0.33 -7.03 8.78
N LEU A 102 0.76 -7.71 9.86
CA LEU A 102 1.62 -7.18 10.92
C LEU A 102 3.06 -7.72 10.87
#